data_AF-A0A9Q4ANP6-F1
#
_entry.id   AF-A0A9Q4ANP6-F1
#
_cell.length_a   1.000
_cell.length_b   1.000
_cell.length_c   1.000
_cell.angle_alpha   90.00
_cell.angle_beta   90.00
_cell.angle_gamma   90.00
#
_symmetry.space_group_name_H-M   'P 1'
#
loop_
_entity.id
_entity.type
_entity.pdbx_description
1 polymer ?
#
loop_
_entity_poly.entity_id
_entity_poly.type
_entity_poly.pdbx_seq_one_letter_code
_entity_poly.pdbx_strand_id
1 'polypeptide(L)'
;MRRRHFIAAAATSVLAAPALIRAASSAELVRMRELYNADGSFSDFAMANDGKAVQLEGFMAPPLKAESAFFVLTKIPMSVCPFCDSAADWPRDIVSIYARDIISVTPFNVPIAVGGTLRLGDYTDQELGFVSRVRVTEAEHWRV
;
A
#
# COMPACT_ATOMS: atom_id res chain seq x y z
N MET A 1 53.64 -32.74 49.50
CA MET A 1 52.94 -31.63 50.20
C MET A 1 53.24 -30.37 49.38
N ARG A 2 52.35 -29.54 48.85
CA ARG A 2 50.99 -29.09 49.19
C ARG A 2 50.23 -28.80 47.87
N ARG A 3 48.93 -29.09 47.91
CA ARG A 3 47.89 -28.78 46.91
C ARG A 3 47.71 -27.26 46.69
N ARG A 4 46.88 -26.92 45.67
CA ARG A 4 45.93 -25.76 45.55
C ARG A 4 46.33 -24.73 44.46
N HIS A 5 45.50 -24.25 43.52
CA HIS A 5 44.04 -24.31 43.29
C HIS A 5 43.72 -23.95 41.81
N PHE A 6 42.58 -24.46 41.34
CA PHE A 6 41.93 -24.23 40.04
C PHE A 6 41.07 -22.92 40.00
N ILE A 7 40.54 -22.62 38.80
CA ILE A 7 39.33 -21.80 38.42
C ILE A 7 39.64 -20.28 38.26
N ALA A 8 39.25 -19.52 37.22
CA ALA A 8 38.09 -19.51 36.29
C ALA A 8 38.53 -18.86 34.93
N ALA A 9 38.16 -19.28 33.71
CA ALA A 9 36.83 -19.32 33.07
C ALA A 9 36.08 -17.96 33.18
N ALA A 10 35.51 -17.32 32.16
CA ALA A 10 35.42 -17.52 30.73
C ALA A 10 35.02 -16.14 30.13
N ALA A 11 35.44 -15.87 28.89
CA ALA A 11 35.04 -14.68 28.15
C ALA A 11 33.61 -14.83 27.59
N THR A 12 32.70 -13.92 27.92
CA THR A 12 31.43 -13.71 27.19
C THR A 12 30.90 -12.30 27.42
N SER A 13 31.43 -11.33 26.67
CA SER A 13 30.77 -10.05 26.44
C SER A 13 29.77 -10.21 25.29
N VAL A 14 28.52 -10.51 25.64
CA VAL A 14 27.37 -10.51 24.71
C VAL A 14 27.04 -9.06 24.36
N LEU A 15 27.32 -8.63 23.12
CA LEU A 15 26.76 -7.39 22.58
C LEU A 15 25.26 -7.59 22.33
N ALA A 16 24.43 -6.98 23.17
CA ALA A 16 23.01 -6.83 22.94
C ALA A 16 22.79 -5.82 21.80
N ALA A 17 22.44 -6.30 20.61
CA ALA A 17 21.91 -5.45 19.55
C ALA A 17 20.48 -5.01 19.93
N PRO A 18 20.12 -3.71 19.84
CA PRO A 18 18.73 -3.31 20.00
C PRO A 18 17.97 -3.79 18.77
N ALA A 19 17.14 -4.81 18.94
CA ALA A 19 16.14 -5.17 17.95
C ALA A 19 15.22 -3.97 17.74
N LEU A 20 15.31 -3.34 16.58
CA LEU A 20 14.33 -2.36 16.10
C LEU A 20 12.99 -3.08 16.00
N ILE A 21 12.14 -2.90 17.01
CA ILE A 21 10.75 -3.33 16.96
C ILE A 21 10.08 -2.47 15.89
N ARG A 22 9.98 -2.98 14.68
CA ARG A 22 9.09 -2.44 13.65
C ARG A 22 7.67 -2.67 14.16
N ALA A 23 7.06 -1.64 14.72
CA ALA A 23 5.64 -1.67 15.03
C ALA A 23 4.89 -1.99 13.73
N ALA A 24 4.35 -3.21 13.64
CA ALA A 24 3.39 -3.55 12.60
C ALA A 24 2.12 -2.77 12.94
N SER A 25 2.01 -1.56 12.38
CA SER A 25 0.74 -0.84 12.37
C SER A 25 -0.26 -1.75 11.67
N SER A 26 -1.26 -2.25 12.41
CA SER A 26 -2.40 -2.95 11.81
C SER A 26 -3.12 -1.94 10.93
N ALA A 27 -2.78 -1.93 9.64
CA ALA A 27 -3.42 -1.05 8.67
C ALA A 27 -4.93 -1.36 8.67
N GLU A 28 -5.75 -0.32 8.78
CA GLU A 28 -7.20 -0.49 8.80
C GLU A 28 -7.69 -0.88 7.41
N LEU A 29 -8.53 -1.92 7.33
CA LEU A 29 -9.18 -2.33 6.08
C LEU A 29 -10.30 -1.34 5.77
N VAL A 30 -10.09 -0.49 4.77
CA VAL A 30 -11.03 0.53 4.31
C VAL A 30 -11.68 0.13 2.98
N ARG A 31 -12.98 0.35 2.87
CA ARG A 31 -13.66 0.20 1.57
C ARG A 31 -13.45 1.46 0.74
N MET A 32 -13.17 1.33 -0.55
CA MET A 32 -12.94 2.48 -1.44
C MET A 32 -14.05 3.56 -1.36
N ARG A 33 -15.30 3.13 -1.24
CA ARG A 33 -16.46 4.05 -1.10
C ARG A 33 -16.43 4.93 0.15
N GLU A 34 -15.69 4.52 1.18
CA GLU A 34 -15.57 5.25 2.45
C GLU A 34 -14.55 6.38 2.37
N LEU A 35 -13.77 6.44 1.27
CA LEU A 35 -12.82 7.52 1.03
C LEU A 35 -13.52 8.82 0.60
N TYR A 36 -14.82 8.75 0.30
CA TYR A 36 -15.61 9.86 -0.22
C TYR A 36 -16.95 10.00 0.50
N ASN A 37 -17.39 11.24 0.63
CA ASN A 37 -18.77 11.58 0.99
C ASN A 37 -19.71 11.40 -0.21
N ALA A 38 -21.02 11.54 0.04
CA ALA A 38 -22.05 11.41 -1.01
C ALA A 38 -21.89 12.44 -2.14
N ASP A 39 -21.38 13.64 -1.83
CA ASP A 39 -21.14 14.76 -2.74
C ASP A 39 -19.80 14.68 -3.51
N GLY A 40 -18.99 13.66 -3.24
CA GLY A 40 -17.68 13.48 -3.88
C GLY A 40 -16.52 14.27 -3.25
N SER A 41 -16.75 14.94 -2.13
CA SER A 41 -15.67 15.42 -1.25
C SER A 41 -14.98 14.25 -0.54
N PHE A 42 -13.75 14.44 -0.07
CA PHE A 42 -13.07 13.44 0.76
C PHE A 42 -13.80 13.26 2.09
N SER A 43 -13.91 12.02 2.54
CA SER A 43 -14.54 11.74 3.84
C SER A 43 -13.64 12.18 5.01
N ASP A 44 -14.24 12.34 6.19
CA ASP A 44 -13.49 12.60 7.42
C ASP A 44 -12.47 11.49 7.70
N PHE A 45 -12.81 10.24 7.40
CA PHE A 45 -11.89 9.11 7.49
C PHE A 45 -10.69 9.31 6.58
N ALA A 46 -10.92 9.64 5.31
CA ALA A 46 -9.85 9.83 4.34
C ALA A 46 -8.91 10.95 4.80
N MET A 47 -9.46 12.10 5.17
CA MET A 47 -8.70 13.25 5.62
C MET A 47 -7.89 12.95 6.90
N ALA A 48 -8.48 12.22 7.86
CA ALA A 48 -7.80 11.83 9.08
C ALA A 48 -6.69 10.78 8.87
N ASN A 49 -6.69 10.09 7.73
CA ASN A 49 -5.73 9.04 7.38
C ASN A 49 -4.80 9.42 6.23
N ASP A 50 -4.83 10.65 5.73
CA ASP A 50 -3.84 11.12 4.75
C ASP A 50 -2.43 11.03 5.35
N GLY A 51 -1.52 10.38 4.64
CA GLY A 51 -0.17 10.06 5.09
C GLY A 51 -0.06 8.86 6.04
N LYS A 52 -1.15 8.11 6.30
CA LYS A 52 -1.14 6.91 7.17
C LYS A 52 -1.28 5.62 6.39
N ALA A 53 -0.91 4.51 7.03
CA ALA A 53 -1.04 3.18 6.47
C ALA A 53 -2.51 2.74 6.41
N VAL A 54 -2.95 2.27 5.25
CA VAL A 54 -4.29 1.72 5.00
C VAL A 54 -4.20 0.41 4.23
N GLN A 55 -5.26 -0.41 4.33
CA GLN A 55 -5.42 -1.60 3.50
C GLN A 55 -6.73 -1.51 2.71
N LEU A 56 -6.70 -1.89 1.44
CA LEU A 56 -7.88 -1.98 0.58
C LEU A 56 -7.96 -3.34 -0.08
N GLU A 57 -9.17 -3.75 -0.44
CA GLU A 57 -9.45 -4.93 -1.25
C GLU A 57 -10.16 -4.54 -2.55
N GLY A 58 -9.87 -5.26 -3.61
CA GLY A 58 -10.47 -5.04 -4.92
C GLY A 58 -9.86 -5.91 -6.00
N PHE A 59 -9.87 -5.41 -7.22
CA PHE A 59 -9.38 -6.09 -8.40
C PHE A 59 -8.33 -5.23 -9.09
N MET A 60 -7.30 -5.86 -9.63
CA MET A 60 -6.29 -5.17 -10.43
C MET A 60 -6.86 -4.89 -11.82
N ALA A 61 -7.05 -3.61 -12.16
CA ALA A 61 -7.26 -3.24 -13.56
C ALA A 61 -6.00 -3.60 -14.38
N PRO A 62 -6.14 -4.06 -15.63
CA PRO A 62 -5.01 -4.37 -16.49
C PRO A 62 -4.03 -3.19 -16.58
N PRO A 63 -2.73 -3.38 -16.27
CA PRO A 63 -1.76 -2.29 -16.27
C PRO A 63 -1.62 -1.61 -17.64
N LEU A 64 -1.39 -0.28 -17.62
CA LEU A 64 -1.27 0.54 -18.83
C LEU A 64 0.05 0.30 -19.59
N LYS A 65 1.09 -0.11 -18.86
CA LYS A 65 2.41 -0.45 -19.39
C LYS A 65 2.86 -1.79 -18.80
N ALA A 66 3.61 -2.56 -19.59
CA ALA A 66 4.33 -3.72 -19.07
C ALA A 66 5.40 -3.25 -18.07
N GLU A 67 5.67 -4.05 -17.04
CA GLU A 67 6.71 -3.74 -16.03
C GLU A 67 6.49 -2.37 -15.36
N SER A 68 5.27 -2.15 -14.88
CA SER A 68 4.87 -0.91 -14.20
C SER A 68 4.88 -1.12 -12.68
N ALA A 69 5.28 -0.11 -11.91
CA ALA A 69 5.02 -0.05 -10.46
C ALA A 69 3.61 0.53 -10.15
N PHE A 70 2.83 0.82 -11.18
CA PHE A 70 1.51 1.44 -11.08
C PHE A 70 0.40 0.53 -11.63
N PHE A 71 -0.73 0.51 -10.92
CA PHE A 71 -2.01 0.00 -11.42
C PHE A 71 -3.20 0.71 -10.75
N VAL A 72 -4.40 0.48 -11.27
CA VAL A 72 -5.65 0.95 -10.65
C VAL A 72 -6.31 -0.22 -9.94
N LEU A 73 -6.59 -0.06 -8.64
CA LEU A 73 -7.39 -0.98 -7.86
C LEU A 73 -8.86 -0.60 -8.00
N THR A 74 -9.70 -1.53 -8.47
CA THR A 74 -11.12 -1.31 -8.74
C THR A 74 -11.99 -2.10 -7.78
N LYS A 75 -13.17 -1.57 -7.45
CA LYS A 75 -14.15 -2.28 -6.62
C LYS A 75 -14.71 -3.56 -7.29
N ILE A 76 -14.83 -3.54 -8.62
CA ILE A 76 -15.38 -4.65 -9.42
C ILE A 76 -14.38 -5.10 -10.48
N PRO A 77 -14.42 -6.37 -10.93
CA PRO A 77 -13.57 -6.86 -12.02
C PRO A 77 -13.79 -6.05 -13.29
N MET A 78 -12.70 -5.61 -13.93
CA MET A 78 -12.75 -4.85 -15.18
C MET A 78 -11.65 -5.33 -16.14
N SER A 79 -12.02 -5.69 -17.36
CA SER A 79 -11.08 -6.17 -18.39
C SER A 79 -10.35 -5.04 -19.13
N VAL A 80 -10.70 -3.78 -18.86
CA VAL A 80 -10.08 -2.57 -19.41
C VAL A 80 -9.99 -1.50 -18.32
N CYS A 81 -8.95 -0.67 -18.34
CA CYS A 81 -8.88 0.51 -17.47
C CYS A 81 -9.88 1.56 -17.98
N PRO A 82 -10.98 1.87 -17.26
CA PRO A 82 -12.09 2.60 -17.86
C PRO A 82 -11.93 4.13 -17.89
N PHE A 83 -10.86 4.69 -17.31
CA PHE A 83 -10.82 6.12 -16.99
C PHE A 83 -9.43 6.70 -17.24
N CYS A 84 -9.32 7.66 -18.17
CA CYS A 84 -8.08 8.37 -18.49
C CYS A 84 -8.25 9.89 -18.74
N ASP A 85 -9.41 10.49 -18.42
CA ASP A 85 -9.72 11.82 -18.99
C ASP A 85 -9.54 13.01 -18.02
N SER A 86 -9.98 12.97 -16.75
CA SER A 86 -9.84 14.11 -15.82
C SER A 86 -10.05 13.79 -14.32
N ALA A 87 -9.62 14.70 -13.43
CA ALA A 87 -9.89 14.61 -11.99
C ALA A 87 -11.36 14.92 -11.63
N ALA A 88 -12.01 15.82 -12.38
CA ALA A 88 -13.40 16.19 -12.12
C ALA A 88 -14.36 15.01 -12.33
N ASP A 89 -14.01 14.10 -13.25
CA ASP A 89 -14.77 12.90 -13.59
C ASP A 89 -14.27 11.65 -12.84
N TRP A 90 -13.42 11.83 -11.83
CA TRP A 90 -12.76 10.72 -11.12
C TRP A 90 -13.76 9.85 -10.34
N PRO A 91 -13.84 8.53 -10.60
CA PRO A 91 -14.75 7.63 -9.88
C PRO A 91 -14.37 7.44 -8.41
N ARG A 92 -15.40 7.16 -7.59
CA ARG A 92 -15.25 6.95 -6.13
C ARG A 92 -14.98 5.50 -5.74
N ASP A 93 -14.90 4.61 -6.70
CA ASP A 93 -14.76 3.15 -6.52
C ASP A 93 -13.50 2.60 -7.19
N ILE A 94 -12.52 3.49 -7.44
CA ILE A 94 -11.17 3.15 -7.86
C ILE A 94 -10.14 3.90 -7.02
N VAL A 95 -8.96 3.30 -6.89
CA VAL A 95 -7.80 3.91 -6.22
C VAL A 95 -6.55 3.65 -7.03
N SER A 96 -5.76 4.69 -7.25
CA SER A 96 -4.46 4.58 -7.90
C SER A 96 -3.43 3.99 -6.95
N ILE A 97 -2.75 2.93 -7.37
CA ILE A 97 -1.75 2.23 -6.55
C ILE A 97 -0.37 2.45 -7.15
N TYR A 98 0.54 2.93 -6.32
CA TYR A 98 1.96 3.07 -6.59
C TYR A 98 2.72 2.10 -5.67
N ALA A 99 3.10 0.96 -6.25
CA ALA A 99 3.86 -0.08 -5.57
C ALA A 99 5.33 0.33 -5.39
N ARG A 100 6.00 -0.31 -4.41
CA ARG A 100 7.46 -0.11 -4.19
C ARG A 100 8.31 -0.70 -5.29
N ASP A 101 7.84 -1.82 -5.85
CA ASP A 101 8.51 -2.61 -6.86
C ASP A 101 7.60 -2.83 -8.07
N ILE A 102 8.18 -3.39 -9.14
CA ILE A 102 7.42 -3.79 -10.34
C ILE A 102 6.34 -4.80 -9.95
N ILE A 103 5.10 -4.53 -10.36
CA ILE A 103 3.96 -5.34 -9.95
C ILE A 103 3.95 -6.70 -10.65
N SER A 104 3.63 -7.74 -9.90
CA SER A 104 3.19 -9.01 -10.47
C SER A 104 1.72 -8.86 -10.90
N VAL A 105 1.48 -8.93 -12.21
CA VAL A 105 0.14 -8.77 -12.78
C VAL A 105 -0.75 -9.92 -12.32
N THR A 106 -1.90 -9.56 -11.76
CA THR A 106 -2.95 -10.51 -11.38
C THR A 106 -4.13 -10.37 -12.33
N PRO A 107 -4.74 -11.48 -12.81
CA PRO A 107 -5.92 -11.40 -13.66
C PRO A 107 -7.02 -10.56 -13.03
N PHE A 108 -7.71 -9.76 -13.84
CA PHE A 108 -8.70 -8.77 -13.37
C PHE A 108 -9.90 -9.37 -12.63
N ASN A 109 -10.10 -10.68 -12.71
CA ASN A 109 -11.17 -11.42 -12.04
C ASN A 109 -10.71 -12.11 -10.74
N VAL A 110 -9.47 -11.90 -10.31
CA VAL A 110 -8.92 -12.44 -9.06
C VAL A 110 -8.86 -11.31 -8.02
N PRO A 111 -9.49 -11.49 -6.84
CA PRO A 111 -9.44 -10.48 -5.78
C PRO A 111 -8.01 -10.36 -5.22
N ILE A 112 -7.64 -9.12 -4.91
CA ILE A 112 -6.38 -8.78 -4.26
C ILE A 112 -6.62 -7.82 -3.10
N ALA A 113 -5.69 -7.82 -2.16
CA ALA A 113 -5.55 -6.79 -1.15
C ALA A 113 -4.30 -5.96 -1.44
N VAL A 114 -4.34 -4.70 -1.02
CA VAL A 114 -3.25 -3.74 -1.17
C VAL A 114 -3.06 -3.02 0.15
N GLY A 115 -1.82 -2.97 0.63
CA GLY A 115 -1.43 -2.19 1.82
C GLY A 115 -0.42 -1.12 1.44
N GLY A 116 -0.56 0.08 1.98
CA GLY A 116 0.39 1.17 1.75
C GLY A 116 -0.03 2.48 2.41
N THR A 117 0.55 3.60 1.98
CA THR A 117 0.28 4.92 2.56
C THR A 117 -0.79 5.65 1.75
N LEU A 118 -1.90 6.03 2.39
CA LEU A 118 -2.96 6.81 1.77
C LEU A 118 -2.46 8.22 1.45
N ARG A 119 -2.74 8.70 0.24
CA ARG A 119 -2.45 10.06 -0.20
C ARG A 119 -3.66 10.68 -0.89
N LEU A 120 -4.06 11.87 -0.44
CA LEU A 120 -5.20 12.60 -1.02
C LEU A 120 -4.75 13.74 -1.94
N GLY A 121 -5.72 14.29 -2.68
CA GLY A 121 -5.56 15.45 -3.54
C GLY A 121 -5.35 15.10 -5.01
N ASP A 122 -5.53 16.08 -5.88
CA ASP A 122 -5.38 15.88 -7.31
C ASP A 122 -3.89 15.71 -7.67
N TYR A 123 -3.57 14.71 -8.48
CA TYR A 123 -2.22 14.41 -8.95
C TYR A 123 -2.30 13.87 -10.37
N THR A 124 -1.39 14.35 -11.21
CA THR A 124 -1.17 13.81 -12.56
C THR A 124 0.18 13.15 -12.59
N ASP A 125 0.18 11.86 -12.93
CA ASP A 125 1.39 11.10 -13.18
C ASP A 125 2.10 11.63 -14.43
N GLN A 126 3.34 12.10 -14.29
CA GLN A 126 4.07 12.69 -15.41
C GLN A 126 4.49 11.67 -16.47
N GLU A 127 4.63 10.39 -16.10
CA GLU A 127 5.09 9.34 -16.99
C GLU A 127 3.93 8.61 -17.70
N LEU A 128 2.79 8.51 -17.01
CA LEU A 128 1.60 7.82 -17.49
C LEU A 128 0.53 8.79 -18.01
N GLY A 129 0.62 10.07 -17.66
CA GLY A 129 -0.44 11.06 -17.90
C GLY A 129 -1.71 10.82 -17.07
N PHE A 130 -1.65 9.88 -16.13
CA PHE A 130 -2.80 9.38 -15.41
C PHE A 130 -3.17 10.32 -14.26
N VAL A 131 -4.41 10.79 -14.22
CA VAL A 131 -4.92 11.70 -13.19
C VAL A 131 -5.50 10.89 -12.04
N SER A 132 -5.36 11.33 -10.78
CA SER A 132 -5.94 10.65 -9.61
C SER A 132 -6.27 11.64 -8.49
N ARG A 133 -7.29 11.32 -7.68
CA ARG A 133 -7.65 12.09 -6.46
C ARG A 133 -7.26 11.39 -5.16
N VAL A 134 -7.25 10.06 -5.17
CA VAL A 134 -6.81 9.22 -4.05
C VAL A 134 -5.81 8.19 -4.56
N ARG A 135 -4.71 8.06 -3.83
CA ARG A 135 -3.62 7.15 -4.14
C ARG A 135 -3.22 6.36 -2.91
N VAL A 136 -2.68 5.17 -3.12
CA VAL A 136 -1.88 4.46 -2.13
C VAL A 136 -0.46 4.35 -2.65
N THR A 137 0.50 4.91 -1.92
CA THR A 137 1.92 4.91 -2.26
C THR A 137 2.69 3.95 -1.37
N GLU A 138 3.91 3.60 -1.78
CA GLU A 138 4.74 2.60 -1.07
C GLU A 138 3.97 1.29 -0.87
N ALA A 139 3.21 0.90 -1.89
CA ALA A 139 2.23 -0.18 -1.77
C ALA A 139 2.85 -1.56 -1.99
N GLU A 140 2.25 -2.55 -1.34
CA GLU A 140 2.45 -3.98 -1.56
C GLU A 140 1.08 -4.62 -1.78
N HIS A 141 0.98 -5.62 -2.67
CA HIS A 141 -0.27 -6.29 -3.00
C HIS A 141 -0.14 -7.82 -2.89
N TRP A 142 -1.24 -8.48 -2.53
CA TRP A 142 -1.30 -9.94 -2.42
C TRP A 142 -2.69 -10.45 -2.82
N ARG A 143 -2.77 -11.73 -3.19
CA ARG A 143 -4.05 -12.39 -3.47
C ARG A 143 -4.77 -12.71 -2.17
N VAL A 144 -6.09 -12.54 -2.18
CA VAL A 144 -6.99 -12.90 -1.06
C VAL A 144 -7.52 -14.32 -1.26
#